data_AF-A0A9P1A683-F1
#
_entry.id   AF-A0A9P1A683-F1
#
_cell.length_a   1.000
_cell.length_b   1.000
_cell.length_c   1.000
_cell.angle_alpha   90.00
_cell.angle_beta   90.00
_cell.angle_gamma   90.00
#
_symmetry.space_group_name_H-M   'P 1'
#
loop_
_entity.id
_entity.type
_entity.pdbx_description
1 polymer ?
#
loop_
_entity_poly.entity_id
_entity_poly.type
_entity_poly.pdbx_seq_one_letter_code
_entity_poly.pdbx_strand_id
1 'polypeptide(L)'
;MFGWIHESFRQLVTRKYGKDIWEKIVHMAKFELGTENEIAHYYNDDETLRIVNAMANVIGIPIEEIWEAYGGFLIQFTMETGWDELLRAMAPDLEGFLDSLDSLHYFIDHVVYKTKLRGPSFRCDVQADGTLLLHYYSKRSGLYPIVKGVVREVARRIYDTEVVMKVQERKQEHLDAFVTEHVVFVITQIENANSVQKAISSKSDSQIDLTTGIYEISSSDFAIAFPYHICFDPDLFLEHFGNFIKKTFPNACRQETRVTDLLELVHPEVPFSYESIKYYKNSLFVFRLKGVGDIVHESAADDAKSVLLKGSMVFIDEGKYILYMCSVNVTTVRELIERNLHLSDMQRHDGTRDVIMLNQSRMSQVELK
;
A
#
# COMPACT_ATOMS: atom_id res chain seq x y z
N MET A 1 4.69 -16.93 -0.06
CA MET A 1 3.58 -16.16 -0.65
C MET A 1 2.23 -16.54 -0.02
N PHE A 2 1.25 -15.62 0.00
CA PHE A 2 -0.07 -15.86 0.63
C PHE A 2 -0.88 -16.91 -0.15
N GLY A 3 -1.55 -17.83 0.55
CA GLY A 3 -2.20 -19.00 -0.04
C GLY A 3 -3.36 -18.68 -0.99
N TRP A 4 -3.98 -17.51 -0.85
CA TRP A 4 -4.91 -16.99 -1.85
C TRP A 4 -4.28 -16.87 -3.26
N ILE A 5 -2.97 -16.58 -3.35
CA ILE A 5 -2.23 -16.59 -4.62
C ILE A 5 -2.10 -18.02 -5.18
N HIS A 6 -1.89 -19.02 -4.31
CA HIS A 6 -1.84 -20.42 -4.73
C HIS A 6 -3.20 -20.93 -5.21
N GLU A 7 -4.31 -20.55 -4.55
CA GLU A 7 -5.65 -20.83 -5.06
C GLU A 7 -5.88 -20.16 -6.44
N SER A 8 -5.38 -18.94 -6.63
CA SER A 8 -5.42 -18.29 -7.94
C SER A 8 -4.62 -19.06 -9.00
N PHE A 9 -3.44 -19.61 -8.69
CA PHE A 9 -2.72 -20.50 -9.62
C PHE A 9 -3.54 -21.75 -9.98
N ARG A 10 -4.15 -22.39 -8.99
CA ARG A 10 -5.01 -23.56 -9.21
C ARG A 10 -6.14 -23.22 -10.17
N GLN A 11 -6.81 -22.09 -9.96
CA GLN A 11 -7.90 -21.63 -10.82
C GLN A 11 -7.42 -21.29 -12.24
N LEU A 12 -6.28 -20.62 -12.39
CA LEU A 12 -5.67 -20.33 -13.70
C LEU A 12 -5.43 -21.62 -14.48
N VAL A 13 -4.74 -22.58 -13.86
CA VAL A 13 -4.36 -23.83 -14.53
C VAL A 13 -5.58 -24.68 -14.83
N THR A 14 -6.47 -24.85 -13.84
CA THR A 14 -7.65 -25.71 -14.00
C THR A 14 -8.59 -25.18 -15.09
N ARG A 15 -8.80 -23.86 -15.17
CA ARG A 15 -9.67 -23.26 -16.19
C ARG A 15 -9.08 -23.29 -17.59
N LYS A 16 -7.76 -23.12 -17.73
CA LYS A 16 -7.09 -23.02 -19.04
C LYS A 16 -6.59 -24.37 -19.58
N TYR A 17 -6.13 -25.25 -18.71
CA TYR A 17 -5.46 -26.50 -19.08
C TYR A 17 -6.10 -27.76 -18.47
N GLY A 18 -7.10 -27.60 -17.59
CA GLY A 18 -7.82 -28.71 -16.96
C GLY A 18 -7.20 -29.19 -15.64
N LYS A 19 -8.00 -29.95 -14.89
CA LYS A 19 -7.66 -30.46 -13.55
C LYS A 19 -6.45 -31.41 -13.59
N ASP A 20 -6.38 -32.28 -14.58
CA ASP A 20 -5.29 -33.26 -14.72
C ASP A 20 -3.92 -32.60 -14.86
N ILE A 21 -3.86 -31.44 -15.53
CA ILE A 21 -2.64 -30.65 -15.66
C ILE A 21 -2.25 -30.02 -14.33
N TRP A 22 -3.21 -29.52 -13.54
CA TRP A 22 -2.94 -29.03 -12.18
C TRP A 22 -2.38 -30.15 -11.30
N GLU A 23 -3.01 -31.32 -11.27
CA GLU A 23 -2.55 -32.45 -10.45
C GLU A 23 -1.12 -32.88 -10.83
N LYS A 24 -0.79 -32.88 -12.13
CA LYS A 24 0.59 -33.13 -12.61
C LYS A 24 1.59 -32.07 -12.12
N ILE A 25 1.18 -30.80 -12.10
CA ILE A 25 2.00 -29.68 -11.58
C ILE A 25 2.24 -29.85 -10.08
N VAL A 26 1.19 -30.13 -9.29
CA VAL A 26 1.30 -30.34 -7.83
C VAL A 26 2.24 -31.49 -7.50
N HIS A 27 2.10 -32.62 -8.21
CA HIS A 27 2.98 -33.77 -8.07
C HIS A 27 4.45 -33.43 -8.42
N MET A 28 4.68 -32.72 -9.53
CA MET A 28 6.02 -32.29 -9.93
C MET A 28 6.64 -31.28 -8.94
N ALA A 29 5.82 -30.39 -8.38
CA ALA A 29 6.22 -29.43 -7.37
C ALA A 29 6.51 -30.08 -6.00
N LYS A 30 6.20 -31.38 -5.83
CA LYS A 30 6.34 -32.15 -4.58
C LYS A 30 5.51 -31.58 -3.45
N PHE A 31 4.23 -31.33 -3.73
CA PHE A 31 3.20 -31.02 -2.73
C PHE A 31 2.31 -32.24 -2.51
N GLU A 32 1.77 -32.37 -1.30
CA GLU A 32 0.67 -33.29 -1.04
C GLU A 32 -0.64 -32.67 -1.56
N LEU A 33 -1.44 -33.45 -2.28
CA LEU A 33 -2.64 -32.96 -2.94
C LEU A 33 -3.65 -32.41 -1.91
N GLY A 34 -4.09 -31.17 -2.10
CA GLY A 34 -5.00 -30.45 -1.22
C GLY A 34 -4.31 -29.55 -0.19
N THR A 35 -2.98 -29.65 -0.03
CA THR A 35 -2.20 -28.79 0.88
C THR A 35 -1.60 -27.59 0.16
N GLU A 36 -1.64 -27.55 -1.17
CA GLU A 36 -0.91 -26.58 -1.97
C GLU A 36 -1.57 -25.21 -2.09
N ASN A 37 -2.85 -25.08 -1.71
CA ASN A 37 -3.70 -23.91 -1.99
C ASN A 37 -4.62 -23.51 -0.81
N GLU A 38 -4.19 -23.76 0.42
CA GLU A 38 -4.91 -23.31 1.61
C GLU A 38 -4.92 -21.77 1.69
N ILE A 39 -6.10 -21.15 1.53
CA ILE A 39 -6.23 -19.70 1.35
C ILE A 39 -5.60 -18.90 2.50
N ALA A 40 -5.80 -19.32 3.74
CA ALA A 40 -5.31 -18.63 4.93
C ALA A 40 -3.84 -18.96 5.27
N HIS A 41 -3.20 -19.88 4.54
CA HIS A 41 -1.83 -20.29 4.79
C HIS A 41 -0.84 -19.30 4.16
N TYR A 42 0.33 -19.12 4.78
CA TYR A 42 1.42 -18.33 4.20
C TYR A 42 2.58 -19.25 3.85
N TYR A 43 2.71 -19.57 2.57
CA TYR A 43 3.76 -20.46 2.06
C TYR A 43 5.11 -19.75 2.04
N ASN A 44 6.22 -20.49 2.06
CA ASN A 44 7.53 -19.91 1.77
C ASN A 44 7.65 -19.60 0.27
N ASP A 45 8.45 -18.60 -0.08
CA ASP A 45 8.58 -18.18 -1.48
C ASP A 45 9.20 -19.28 -2.35
N ASP A 46 10.09 -20.12 -1.79
CA ASP A 46 10.63 -21.32 -2.47
C ASP A 46 9.53 -22.31 -2.87
N GLU A 47 8.49 -22.44 -2.08
CA GLU A 47 7.37 -23.35 -2.35
C GLU A 47 6.51 -22.83 -3.50
N THR A 48 6.25 -21.53 -3.51
CA THR A 48 5.60 -20.86 -4.64
C THR A 48 6.44 -21.01 -5.92
N LEU A 49 7.75 -20.82 -5.84
CA LEU A 49 8.65 -20.99 -6.98
C LEU A 49 8.68 -22.44 -7.48
N ARG A 50 8.59 -23.46 -6.62
CA ARG A 50 8.44 -24.86 -7.03
C ARG A 50 7.19 -25.09 -7.89
N ILE A 51 6.04 -24.53 -7.49
CA ILE A 51 4.79 -24.62 -8.26
C ILE A 51 4.96 -23.96 -9.63
N VAL A 52 5.50 -22.74 -9.66
CA VAL A 52 5.66 -21.98 -10.91
C VAL A 52 6.66 -22.63 -11.86
N ASN A 53 7.77 -23.16 -11.34
CA ASN A 53 8.72 -23.95 -12.13
C ASN A 53 8.06 -25.21 -12.71
N ALA A 54 7.22 -25.90 -11.92
CA ALA A 54 6.45 -27.03 -12.41
C ALA A 54 5.42 -26.62 -13.47
N MET A 55 4.74 -25.47 -13.31
CA MET A 55 3.85 -24.90 -14.32
C MET A 55 4.59 -24.64 -15.63
N ALA A 56 5.75 -23.97 -15.58
CA ALA A 56 6.58 -23.68 -16.76
C ALA A 56 6.99 -24.97 -17.49
N ASN A 57 7.43 -25.99 -16.76
CA ASN A 57 7.85 -27.28 -17.32
C ASN A 57 6.69 -28.08 -17.93
N VAL A 58 5.53 -28.11 -17.27
CA VAL A 58 4.38 -28.91 -17.71
C VAL A 58 3.64 -28.23 -18.88
N ILE A 59 3.50 -26.90 -18.84
CA ILE A 59 2.83 -26.11 -19.88
C ILE A 59 3.75 -25.88 -21.09
N GLY A 60 5.06 -25.77 -20.86
CA GLY A 60 6.07 -25.59 -21.91
C GLY A 60 6.28 -24.14 -22.33
N ILE A 61 6.14 -23.18 -21.40
CA ILE A 61 6.43 -21.76 -21.64
C ILE A 61 7.40 -21.20 -20.58
N PRO A 62 8.16 -20.14 -20.89
CA PRO A 62 9.09 -19.52 -19.94
C PRO A 62 8.41 -19.05 -18.64
N ILE A 63 9.16 -19.06 -17.53
CA ILE A 63 8.68 -18.60 -16.21
C ILE A 63 8.14 -17.16 -16.27
N GLU A 64 8.80 -16.27 -17.02
CA GLU A 64 8.34 -14.89 -17.18
C GLU A 64 6.96 -14.82 -17.84
N GLU A 65 6.69 -15.68 -18.83
CA GLU A 65 5.37 -15.75 -19.46
C GLU A 65 4.31 -16.36 -18.53
N ILE A 66 4.69 -17.30 -17.65
CA ILE A 66 3.79 -17.79 -16.60
C ILE A 66 3.41 -16.65 -15.66
N TRP A 67 4.38 -15.86 -15.21
CA TRP A 67 4.15 -14.73 -14.32
C TRP A 67 3.30 -13.62 -14.95
N GLU A 68 3.56 -13.30 -16.22
CA GLU A 68 2.77 -12.30 -16.95
C GLU A 68 1.33 -12.81 -17.20
N ALA A 69 1.16 -14.06 -17.61
CA ALA A 69 -0.17 -14.67 -17.75
C ALA A 69 -0.92 -14.72 -16.41
N TYR A 70 -0.21 -15.03 -15.33
CA TYR A 70 -0.75 -15.01 -13.99
C TYR A 70 -1.20 -13.60 -13.58
N GLY A 71 -0.40 -12.56 -13.83
CA GLY A 71 -0.77 -11.19 -13.49
C GLY A 71 -2.08 -10.74 -14.14
N GLY A 72 -2.32 -11.14 -15.40
CA GLY A 72 -3.61 -10.87 -16.06
C GLY A 72 -4.76 -11.66 -15.43
N PHE A 73 -4.56 -12.96 -15.18
CA PHE A 73 -5.57 -13.78 -14.53
C PHE A 73 -5.87 -13.35 -13.09
N LEU A 74 -4.88 -12.84 -12.37
CA LEU A 74 -5.00 -12.34 -11.01
C LEU A 74 -6.09 -11.27 -10.93
N ILE A 75 -6.08 -10.29 -11.83
CA ILE A 75 -7.10 -9.23 -11.86
C ILE A 75 -8.49 -9.81 -12.17
N GLN A 76 -8.58 -10.72 -13.13
CA GLN A 76 -9.83 -11.43 -13.39
C GLN A 76 -10.36 -12.15 -12.13
N PHE A 77 -9.50 -12.92 -11.46
CA PHE A 77 -9.85 -13.69 -10.28
C PHE A 77 -10.24 -12.78 -9.10
N THR A 78 -9.52 -11.68 -8.88
CA THR A 78 -9.86 -10.68 -7.85
C THR A 78 -11.24 -10.08 -8.09
N MET A 79 -11.54 -9.67 -9.32
CA MET A 79 -12.86 -9.12 -9.67
C MET A 79 -13.98 -10.14 -9.46
N GLU A 80 -13.79 -11.39 -9.88
CA GLU A 80 -14.77 -12.47 -9.70
C GLU A 80 -14.98 -12.87 -8.23
N THR A 81 -14.03 -12.58 -7.35
CA THR A 81 -14.09 -12.93 -5.92
C THR A 81 -14.61 -11.80 -5.04
N GLY A 82 -15.29 -10.81 -5.63
CA GLY A 82 -16.05 -9.78 -4.91
C GLY A 82 -15.34 -8.42 -4.78
N TRP A 83 -14.20 -8.23 -5.44
CA TRP A 83 -13.44 -6.98 -5.38
C TRP A 83 -13.63 -6.08 -6.62
N ASP A 84 -14.49 -6.46 -7.57
CA ASP A 84 -14.73 -5.71 -8.81
C ASP A 84 -15.10 -4.24 -8.56
N GLU A 85 -16.12 -4.01 -7.75
CA GLU A 85 -16.60 -2.65 -7.45
C GLU A 85 -15.52 -1.79 -6.79
N LEU A 86 -14.73 -2.37 -5.86
CA LEU A 86 -13.64 -1.65 -5.21
C LEU A 86 -12.55 -1.28 -6.23
N LEU A 87 -12.10 -2.24 -7.04
CA LEU A 87 -11.05 -1.99 -8.05
C LEU A 87 -11.47 -0.89 -9.04
N ARG A 88 -12.73 -0.88 -9.47
CA ARG A 88 -13.28 0.17 -10.35
C ARG A 88 -13.39 1.53 -9.67
N ALA A 89 -13.57 1.55 -8.36
CA ALA A 89 -13.72 2.78 -7.57
C ALA A 89 -12.39 3.40 -7.12
N MET A 90 -11.25 2.72 -7.32
CA MET A 90 -9.95 3.20 -6.84
C MET A 90 -9.54 4.54 -7.45
N ALA A 91 -9.72 4.71 -8.76
CA ALA A 91 -9.29 5.91 -9.48
C ALA A 91 -10.00 6.07 -10.82
N PRO A 92 -10.15 7.31 -11.34
CA PRO A 92 -10.78 7.58 -12.63
C PRO A 92 -9.94 7.17 -13.84
N ASP A 93 -8.63 6.98 -13.67
CA ASP A 93 -7.66 6.64 -14.72
C ASP A 93 -6.60 5.63 -14.23
N LEU A 94 -5.77 5.15 -15.15
CA LEU A 94 -4.77 4.13 -14.88
C LEU A 94 -3.66 4.65 -13.95
N GLU A 95 -3.22 5.88 -14.13
CA GLU A 95 -2.19 6.49 -13.30
C GLU A 95 -2.61 6.57 -11.82
N GLY A 96 -3.80 7.10 -11.54
CA GLY A 96 -4.34 7.15 -10.18
C GLY A 96 -4.57 5.76 -9.57
N PHE A 97 -4.91 4.76 -10.40
CA PHE A 97 -5.04 3.38 -9.95
C PHE A 97 -3.70 2.84 -9.46
N LEU A 98 -2.63 3.05 -10.25
CA LEU A 98 -1.28 2.61 -9.91
C LEU A 98 -0.74 3.31 -8.66
N ASP A 99 -0.98 4.62 -8.53
CA ASP A 99 -0.63 5.39 -7.33
C ASP A 99 -1.38 4.90 -6.07
N SER A 100 -2.55 4.28 -6.23
CA SER A 100 -3.38 3.80 -5.11
C SER A 100 -3.08 2.37 -4.66
N LEU A 101 -2.22 1.63 -5.39
CA LEU A 101 -1.93 0.21 -5.11
C LEU A 101 -1.29 -0.03 -3.74
N ASP A 102 -0.41 0.86 -3.29
CA ASP A 102 0.25 0.74 -1.98
C ASP A 102 -0.77 0.80 -0.83
N SER A 103 -1.74 1.71 -0.94
CA SER A 103 -2.83 1.86 0.03
C SER A 103 -3.73 0.62 0.04
N LEU A 104 -4.04 0.04 -1.12
CA LEU A 104 -4.80 -1.20 -1.22
C LEU A 104 -4.05 -2.37 -0.58
N HIS A 105 -2.77 -2.56 -0.89
CA HIS A 105 -1.96 -3.63 -0.30
C HIS A 105 -1.87 -3.50 1.22
N TYR A 106 -1.68 -2.27 1.74
CA TYR A 106 -1.70 -2.03 3.17
C TYR A 106 -3.03 -2.43 3.81
N PHE A 107 -4.16 -2.07 3.18
CA PHE A 107 -5.49 -2.45 3.65
C PHE A 107 -5.68 -3.97 3.69
N ILE A 108 -5.33 -4.66 2.61
CA ILE A 108 -5.44 -6.12 2.50
C ILE A 108 -4.60 -6.80 3.59
N ASP A 109 -3.37 -6.33 3.81
CA ASP A 109 -2.48 -6.89 4.83
C ASP A 109 -2.98 -6.61 6.25
N HIS A 110 -3.16 -5.35 6.60
CA HIS A 110 -3.32 -4.93 8.00
C HIS A 110 -4.77 -5.01 8.49
N VAL A 111 -5.75 -4.92 7.58
CA VAL A 111 -7.17 -4.87 7.94
C VAL A 111 -7.88 -6.18 7.63
N VAL A 112 -7.65 -6.77 6.45
CA VAL A 112 -8.42 -7.92 5.98
C VAL A 112 -7.85 -9.23 6.48
N TYR A 113 -6.59 -9.52 6.17
CA TYR A 113 -6.02 -10.85 6.43
C TYR A 113 -5.12 -10.89 7.66
N LYS A 114 -4.49 -9.77 8.05
CA LYS A 114 -3.49 -9.70 9.14
C LYS A 114 -2.36 -10.73 8.96
N THR A 115 -1.94 -10.93 7.71
CA THR A 115 -1.04 -12.03 7.30
C THR A 115 0.42 -11.61 7.16
N LYS A 116 0.78 -10.37 7.50
CA LYS A 116 2.13 -9.81 7.30
C LYS A 116 2.57 -9.95 5.84
N LEU A 117 1.67 -9.61 4.93
CA LEU A 117 1.93 -9.58 3.49
C LEU A 117 3.11 -8.65 3.20
N ARG A 118 4.14 -9.22 2.58
CA ARG A 118 5.21 -8.45 1.96
C ARG A 118 4.76 -8.01 0.57
N GLY A 119 3.92 -6.98 0.52
CA GLY A 119 3.46 -6.36 -0.73
C GLY A 119 4.59 -5.56 -1.41
N PRO A 120 4.56 -5.42 -2.74
CA PRO A 120 5.42 -4.48 -3.45
C PRO A 120 4.90 -3.03 -3.30
N SER A 121 5.77 -2.07 -3.57
CA SER A 121 5.42 -0.64 -3.64
C SER A 121 5.49 -0.12 -5.07
N PHE A 122 4.63 0.85 -5.39
CA PHE A 122 4.47 1.44 -6.71
C PHE A 122 4.55 2.96 -6.66
N ARG A 123 5.28 3.53 -7.61
CA ARG A 123 5.27 4.97 -7.88
C ARG A 123 5.06 5.21 -9.36
N CYS A 124 4.04 5.99 -9.71
CA CYS A 124 3.80 6.40 -11.08
C CYS A 124 4.23 7.85 -11.28
N ASP A 125 5.00 8.11 -12.33
CA ASP A 125 5.39 9.46 -12.74
C ASP A 125 5.00 9.69 -14.20
N VAL A 126 4.18 10.72 -14.44
CA VAL A 126 3.69 11.08 -15.78
C VAL A 126 4.77 11.83 -16.55
N GLN A 127 5.02 11.44 -17.79
CA GLN A 127 5.98 12.11 -18.68
C GLN A 127 5.29 13.17 -19.52
N ALA A 128 6.09 14.11 -20.06
CA ALA A 128 5.57 15.21 -20.89
C ALA A 128 4.90 14.75 -22.20
N ASP A 129 5.23 13.54 -22.68
CA ASP A 129 4.62 12.91 -23.86
C ASP A 129 3.36 12.09 -23.53
N GLY A 130 2.89 12.11 -22.28
CA GLY A 130 1.72 11.37 -21.82
C GLY A 130 2.00 9.90 -21.48
N THR A 131 3.23 9.42 -21.63
CA THR A 131 3.61 8.08 -21.15
C THR A 131 3.74 8.05 -19.63
N LEU A 132 3.60 6.85 -19.03
CA LEU A 132 3.81 6.67 -17.59
C LEU A 132 5.12 5.94 -17.34
N LEU A 133 5.90 6.44 -16.38
CA LEU A 133 6.99 5.70 -15.77
C LEU A 133 6.49 5.07 -14.46
N LEU A 134 6.35 3.75 -14.47
CA LEU A 134 5.97 2.98 -13.29
C LEU A 134 7.22 2.40 -12.64
N HIS A 135 7.52 2.88 -11.44
CA HIS A 135 8.53 2.31 -10.56
C HIS A 135 7.89 1.22 -9.70
N TYR A 136 8.46 0.01 -9.76
CA TYR A 136 8.09 -1.14 -8.95
C TYR A 136 9.22 -1.48 -8.00
N TYR A 137 8.93 -1.57 -6.70
CA TYR A 137 9.86 -1.95 -5.66
C TYR A 137 9.39 -3.21 -4.95
N SER A 138 10.27 -4.19 -4.79
CA SER A 138 9.91 -5.44 -4.11
C SER A 138 11.08 -6.06 -3.37
N LYS A 139 10.79 -6.61 -2.18
CA LYS A 139 11.73 -7.47 -1.43
C LYS A 139 11.90 -8.85 -2.09
N ARG A 140 11.06 -9.20 -3.06
CA ARG A 140 11.11 -10.46 -3.82
C ARG A 140 11.59 -10.21 -5.24
N SER A 141 12.74 -10.77 -5.58
CA SER A 141 13.34 -10.66 -6.91
C SER A 141 12.63 -11.57 -7.93
N GLY A 142 12.44 -11.08 -9.16
CA GLY A 142 11.98 -11.86 -10.30
C GLY A 142 10.46 -11.94 -10.48
N LEU A 143 9.69 -11.23 -9.66
CA LEU A 143 8.21 -11.20 -9.76
C LEU A 143 7.67 -10.03 -10.60
N TYR A 144 8.55 -9.17 -11.11
CA TYR A 144 8.19 -8.02 -11.95
C TYR A 144 7.30 -8.36 -13.17
N PRO A 145 7.34 -9.55 -13.82
CA PRO A 145 6.46 -9.83 -14.95
C PRO A 145 4.98 -9.90 -14.56
N ILE A 146 4.65 -10.19 -13.29
CA ILE A 146 3.27 -10.15 -12.78
C ILE A 146 2.67 -8.74 -12.99
N VAL A 147 3.47 -7.70 -12.77
CA VAL A 147 3.05 -6.30 -12.92
C VAL A 147 2.61 -6.03 -14.37
N LYS A 148 3.32 -6.57 -15.37
CA LYS A 148 2.94 -6.41 -16.79
C LYS A 148 1.54 -6.96 -17.05
N GLY A 149 1.25 -8.16 -16.55
CA GLY A 149 -0.06 -8.79 -16.68
C GLY A 149 -1.16 -8.00 -15.98
N VAL A 150 -0.90 -7.58 -14.74
CA VAL A 150 -1.83 -6.79 -13.92
C VAL A 150 -2.21 -5.49 -14.62
N VAL A 151 -1.22 -4.69 -15.03
CA VAL A 151 -1.45 -3.36 -15.61
C VAL A 151 -2.20 -3.47 -16.93
N ARG A 152 -1.82 -4.42 -17.81
CA ARG A 152 -2.51 -4.66 -19.08
C ARG A 152 -3.97 -5.04 -18.86
N GLU A 153 -4.24 -5.93 -17.90
CA GLU A 153 -5.60 -6.38 -17.65
C GLU A 153 -6.46 -5.31 -16.97
N VAL A 154 -5.90 -4.51 -16.06
CA VAL A 154 -6.57 -3.36 -15.46
C VAL A 154 -6.93 -2.32 -16.52
N ALA A 155 -5.96 -1.92 -17.36
CA ALA A 155 -6.18 -0.97 -18.44
C ALA A 155 -7.34 -1.42 -19.34
N ARG A 156 -7.37 -2.70 -19.70
CA ARG A 156 -8.39 -3.27 -20.58
C ARG A 156 -9.76 -3.43 -19.91
N ARG A 157 -9.84 -3.97 -18.69
CA ARG A 157 -11.13 -4.30 -18.03
C ARG A 157 -11.79 -3.13 -17.31
N ILE A 158 -10.99 -2.21 -16.79
CA ILE A 158 -11.47 -1.10 -15.95
C ILE A 158 -11.57 0.17 -16.79
N TYR A 159 -10.56 0.45 -17.61
CA TYR A 159 -10.44 1.72 -18.35
C TYR A 159 -10.68 1.59 -19.86
N ASP A 160 -11.03 0.40 -20.35
CA ASP A 160 -11.28 0.11 -21.77
C ASP A 160 -10.15 0.63 -22.68
N THR A 161 -8.90 0.46 -22.22
CA THR A 161 -7.70 0.97 -22.87
C THR A 161 -6.68 -0.14 -23.04
N GLU A 162 -6.01 -0.15 -24.20
CA GLU A 162 -4.90 -1.07 -24.47
C GLU A 162 -3.57 -0.35 -24.24
N VAL A 163 -2.64 -1.02 -23.56
CA VAL A 163 -1.32 -0.47 -23.23
C VAL A 163 -0.19 -1.44 -23.55
N VAL A 164 0.95 -0.87 -23.92
CA VAL A 164 2.23 -1.59 -24.05
C VAL A 164 3.09 -1.25 -22.84
N MET A 165 3.63 -2.27 -22.20
CA MET A 165 4.61 -2.13 -21.11
C MET A 165 5.97 -2.66 -21.53
N LYS A 166 7.00 -1.85 -21.36
CA LYS A 166 8.40 -2.23 -21.58
C LYS A 166 9.22 -1.98 -20.32
N VAL A 167 10.11 -2.92 -20.00
CA VAL A 167 11.11 -2.70 -18.94
C VAL A 167 12.15 -1.74 -19.48
N GLN A 168 12.30 -0.59 -18.83
CA GLN A 168 13.32 0.40 -19.14
C GLN A 168 14.59 0.15 -18.33
N GLU A 169 14.42 -0.17 -17.05
CA GLU A 169 15.52 -0.37 -16.12
C GLU A 169 15.20 -1.44 -15.09
N ARG A 170 16.23 -2.18 -14.66
CA ARG A 170 16.15 -3.15 -13.56
C ARG A 170 17.42 -3.05 -12.72
N LYS A 171 17.25 -2.83 -11.43
CA LYS A 171 18.32 -2.65 -10.45
C LYS A 171 18.05 -3.44 -9.18
N GLN A 172 19.10 -3.80 -8.47
CA GLN A 172 19.04 -4.23 -7.08
C GLN A 172 19.59 -3.11 -6.21
N GLU A 173 18.73 -2.53 -5.38
CA GLU A 173 19.08 -1.48 -4.45
C GLU A 173 19.36 -2.09 -3.08
N HIS A 174 20.52 -1.76 -2.51
CA HIS A 174 20.91 -2.21 -1.19
C HIS A 174 20.49 -1.12 -0.20
N LEU A 175 19.36 -1.31 0.46
CA LEU A 175 19.00 -0.53 1.65
C LEU A 175 19.67 -1.20 2.85
N ASP A 176 20.08 -0.43 3.86
CA ASP A 176 20.91 -0.92 4.97
C ASP A 176 20.46 -2.27 5.58
N ALA A 177 19.14 -2.53 5.61
CA ALA A 177 18.55 -3.73 6.18
C ALA A 177 18.15 -4.82 5.18
N PHE A 178 18.03 -4.53 3.87
CA PHE A 178 17.59 -5.50 2.86
C PHE A 178 17.85 -5.05 1.42
N VAL A 179 17.94 -6.03 0.52
CA VAL A 179 18.01 -5.81 -0.92
C VAL A 179 16.59 -5.68 -1.48
N THR A 180 16.35 -4.65 -2.27
CA THR A 180 15.09 -4.41 -2.98
C THR A 180 15.34 -4.47 -4.48
N GLU A 181 14.50 -5.22 -5.19
CA GLU A 181 14.44 -5.14 -6.65
C GLU A 181 13.64 -3.89 -7.04
N HIS A 182 14.27 -3.02 -7.84
CA HIS A 182 13.65 -1.85 -8.44
C HIS A 182 13.58 -2.03 -9.95
N VAL A 183 12.37 -2.08 -10.51
CA VAL A 183 12.12 -2.18 -11.95
C VAL A 183 11.35 -0.95 -12.41
N VAL A 184 11.83 -0.30 -13.46
CA VAL A 184 11.15 0.84 -14.09
C VAL A 184 10.51 0.35 -15.39
N PHE A 185 9.21 0.56 -15.51
CA PHE A 185 8.45 0.28 -16.71
C PHE A 185 8.03 1.57 -17.41
N VAL A 186 8.13 1.58 -18.73
CA VAL A 186 7.47 2.58 -19.58
C VAL A 186 6.13 2.00 -20.04
N ILE A 187 5.05 2.73 -19.77
CA ILE A 187 3.68 2.39 -20.19
C ILE A 187 3.26 3.37 -21.27
N THR A 188 2.88 2.84 -22.42
CA THR A 188 2.41 3.63 -23.57
C THR A 188 1.01 3.15 -23.96
N GLN A 189 0.07 4.08 -24.11
CA GLN A 189 -1.26 3.80 -24.62
C GLN A 189 -1.21 3.46 -26.11
N ILE A 190 -1.96 2.44 -26.53
CA ILE A 190 -2.11 2.08 -27.94
C ILE A 190 -3.26 2.93 -28.51
N GLU A 191 -2.92 3.92 -29.31
CA GLU A 191 -3.90 4.74 -30.02
C GLU A 191 -4.65 3.88 -31.07
N ASN A 192 -5.96 3.73 -30.89
CA ASN A 192 -6.84 3.17 -31.91
C ASN A 192 -7.62 4.32 -32.54
N ALA A 193 -7.44 4.53 -33.85
CA ALA A 193 -8.02 5.65 -34.61
C ALA A 193 -9.57 5.74 -34.61
N ASN A 194 -10.27 4.75 -34.05
CA ASN A 194 -11.73 4.63 -34.08
C ASN A 194 -12.41 4.74 -32.70
N SER A 195 -11.70 5.00 -31.59
CA SER A 195 -12.33 5.17 -30.28
C SER A 195 -11.94 6.49 -29.60
N VAL A 196 -12.93 7.13 -28.96
CA VAL A 196 -12.68 8.23 -28.01
C VAL A 196 -12.08 7.60 -26.75
N GLN A 197 -10.76 7.39 -26.76
CA GLN A 197 -10.07 6.79 -25.61
C GLN A 197 -9.90 7.83 -24.51
N LYS A 198 -10.12 7.41 -23.26
CA LYS A 198 -9.72 8.21 -22.09
C LYS A 198 -8.19 8.17 -22.00
N ALA A 199 -7.58 9.30 -21.65
CA ALA A 199 -6.16 9.36 -21.36
C ALA A 199 -5.83 8.49 -20.14
N ILE A 200 -4.64 7.87 -20.13
CA ILE A 200 -4.17 7.06 -19.00
C ILE A 200 -3.77 7.89 -17.76
N SER A 201 -3.71 9.22 -17.88
CA SER A 201 -3.57 10.17 -16.77
C SER A 201 -4.40 11.43 -17.01
N SER A 202 -5.01 11.94 -15.94
CA SER A 202 -5.75 13.19 -15.89
C SER A 202 -5.00 14.32 -15.16
N LYS A 203 -3.81 14.06 -14.60
CA LYS A 203 -3.02 15.07 -13.84
C LYS A 203 -2.51 16.24 -14.69
N SER A 204 -2.53 16.14 -16.02
CA SER A 204 -2.16 17.26 -16.90
C SER A 204 -3.20 18.39 -16.91
N ASP A 205 -4.40 18.20 -16.34
CA ASP A 205 -5.55 19.10 -16.52
C ASP A 205 -5.97 19.89 -15.26
N SER A 206 -5.23 19.80 -14.15
CA SER A 206 -5.66 20.35 -12.86
C SER A 206 -4.72 21.41 -12.26
N GLN A 207 -4.42 22.46 -13.04
CA GLN A 207 -4.17 23.76 -12.42
C GLN A 207 -5.52 24.41 -12.12
N ILE A 208 -6.13 24.03 -10.99
CA ILE A 208 -7.22 24.84 -10.44
C ILE A 208 -6.56 26.08 -9.88
N ASP A 209 -6.65 27.18 -10.64
CA ASP A 209 -6.24 28.51 -10.19
C ASP A 209 -7.17 28.94 -9.04
N LEU A 210 -6.83 28.57 -7.81
CA LEU A 210 -7.58 28.88 -6.59
C LEU A 210 -7.41 30.36 -6.16
N THR A 211 -7.33 31.28 -7.12
CA THR A 211 -7.12 32.72 -6.85
C THR A 211 -8.39 33.46 -6.44
N THR A 212 -9.47 32.78 -6.07
CA THR A 212 -10.71 33.42 -5.62
C THR A 212 -11.17 32.92 -4.26
N GLY A 213 -10.71 33.58 -3.19
CA GLY A 213 -11.28 33.47 -1.84
C GLY A 213 -10.31 33.86 -0.73
N ILE A 214 -10.40 35.10 -0.23
CA ILE A 214 -9.55 35.68 0.84
C ILE A 214 -9.97 35.11 2.21
N TYR A 215 -9.72 33.83 2.45
CA TYR A 215 -9.76 33.27 3.79
C TYR A 215 -8.56 32.36 4.01
N GLU A 216 -7.48 32.93 4.51
CA GLU A 216 -6.25 32.20 4.84
C GLU A 216 -6.44 31.50 6.19
N ILE A 217 -6.20 30.19 6.22
CA ILE A 217 -6.19 29.40 7.45
C ILE A 217 -4.86 29.68 8.16
N SER A 218 -4.88 30.14 9.41
CA SER A 218 -3.66 30.32 10.18
C SER A 218 -3.05 28.97 10.57
N SER A 219 -1.74 28.93 10.85
CA SER A 219 -1.09 27.71 11.35
C SER A 219 -1.73 27.18 12.65
N SER A 220 -2.21 28.08 13.51
CA SER A 220 -2.97 27.71 14.71
C SER A 220 -4.31 27.06 14.39
N ASP A 221 -5.06 27.59 13.42
CA ASP A 221 -6.33 26.99 13.00
C ASP A 221 -6.09 25.59 12.42
N PHE A 222 -5.02 25.44 11.63
CA PHE A 222 -4.61 24.16 11.08
C PHE A 222 -4.22 23.14 12.17
N ALA A 223 -3.50 23.57 13.21
CA ALA A 223 -3.12 22.72 14.34
C ALA A 223 -4.32 22.28 15.21
N ILE A 224 -5.40 23.07 15.22
CA ILE A 224 -6.67 22.69 15.85
C ILE A 224 -7.40 21.67 14.97
N ALA A 225 -7.49 21.93 13.66
CA ALA A 225 -8.18 21.08 12.70
C ALA A 225 -7.51 19.69 12.58
N PHE A 226 -6.17 19.64 12.58
CA PHE A 226 -5.39 18.42 12.40
C PHE A 226 -4.41 18.23 13.57
N PRO A 227 -4.88 17.75 14.73
CA PRO A 227 -4.08 17.80 15.97
C PRO A 227 -2.86 16.87 15.98
N TYR A 228 -2.81 15.87 15.09
CA TYR A 228 -1.73 14.87 15.03
C TYR A 228 -0.67 15.16 13.96
N HIS A 229 -0.89 16.15 13.08
CA HIS A 229 0.02 16.39 11.96
C HIS A 229 1.42 16.81 12.44
N ILE A 230 2.43 16.52 11.61
CA ILE A 230 3.82 16.92 11.84
C ILE A 230 4.38 17.42 10.52
N CYS A 231 4.93 18.63 10.51
CA CYS A 231 5.61 19.25 9.37
C CYS A 231 7.10 19.39 9.69
N PHE A 232 7.96 19.02 8.74
CA PHE A 232 9.41 19.01 8.91
C PHE A 232 10.14 19.28 7.59
N ASP A 233 11.41 19.65 7.70
CA ASP A 233 12.30 19.92 6.57
C ASP A 233 13.01 18.62 6.06
N PRO A 234 13.82 18.69 4.99
CA PRO A 234 14.52 17.53 4.45
C PRO A 234 15.55 16.92 5.41
N ASP A 235 16.03 17.69 6.39
CA ASP A 235 16.94 17.24 7.44
C ASP A 235 16.20 16.64 8.65
N LEU A 236 14.88 16.46 8.52
CA LEU A 236 13.96 15.89 9.51
C LEU A 236 13.79 16.74 10.78
N PHE A 237 14.09 18.03 10.72
CA PHE A 237 13.81 18.96 11.82
C PHE A 237 12.38 19.47 11.76
N LEU A 238 11.75 19.57 12.94
CA LEU A 238 10.37 20.04 13.06
C LEU A 238 10.22 21.50 12.61
N GLU A 239 9.19 21.77 11.83
CA GLU A 239 8.80 23.11 11.40
C GLU A 239 7.46 23.54 12.00
N HIS A 240 6.49 22.63 12.05
CA HIS A 240 5.18 22.85 12.64
C HIS A 240 4.54 21.53 13.08
N PHE A 241 3.65 21.54 14.06
CA PHE A 241 2.98 20.31 14.52
C PHE A 241 1.66 20.62 15.22
N GLY A 242 0.77 19.63 15.19
CA GLY A 242 -0.57 19.75 15.74
C GLY A 242 -0.61 19.79 17.27
N ASN A 243 -1.77 20.21 17.80
CA ASN A 243 -1.95 20.43 19.24
C ASN A 243 -1.76 19.16 20.09
N PHE A 244 -2.07 17.97 19.56
CA PHE A 244 -1.85 16.72 20.27
C PHE A 244 -0.35 16.44 20.42
N ILE A 245 0.42 16.62 19.35
CA ILE A 245 1.88 16.45 19.37
C ILE A 245 2.50 17.43 20.37
N LYS A 246 2.06 18.69 20.37
CA LYS A 246 2.51 19.72 21.32
C LYS A 246 2.23 19.37 22.78
N LYS A 247 1.03 18.86 23.08
CA LYS A 247 0.65 18.45 24.44
C LYS A 247 1.46 17.25 24.91
N THR A 248 1.72 16.32 23.99
CA THR A 248 2.43 15.07 24.24
C THR A 248 3.93 15.30 24.45
N PHE A 249 4.53 16.19 23.64
CA PHE A 249 5.94 16.55 23.71
C PHE A 249 6.11 18.05 23.95
N PRO A 250 5.93 18.53 25.18
CA PRO A 250 5.97 19.97 25.49
C PRO A 250 7.34 20.62 25.26
N ASN A 251 8.40 19.80 25.22
CA ASN A 251 9.77 20.25 24.97
C ASN A 251 10.16 20.19 23.47
N ALA A 252 9.25 19.77 22.58
CA ALA A 252 9.53 19.76 21.16
C ALA A 252 9.59 21.20 20.62
N CYS A 253 10.73 21.55 20.03
CA CYS A 253 11.04 22.88 19.54
C CYS A 253 11.27 22.87 18.03
N ARG A 254 10.71 23.87 17.35
CA ARG A 254 10.93 24.11 15.92
C ARG A 254 12.43 24.29 15.64
N GLN A 255 12.93 23.65 14.58
CA GLN A 255 14.33 23.68 14.12
C GLN A 255 15.38 23.20 15.13
N GLU A 256 14.96 22.62 16.25
CA GLU A 256 15.86 22.06 17.27
C GLU A 256 15.59 20.56 17.50
N THR A 257 14.32 20.17 17.50
CA THR A 257 13.91 18.78 17.69
C THR A 257 13.75 18.06 16.35
N ARG A 258 14.30 16.84 16.25
CA ARG A 258 14.10 16.00 15.08
C ARG A 258 12.83 15.19 15.22
N VAL A 259 12.19 14.90 14.09
CA VAL A 259 11.03 13.98 14.05
C VAL A 259 11.40 12.62 14.62
N THR A 260 12.65 12.16 14.40
CA THR A 260 13.20 10.91 14.93
C THR A 260 13.28 10.85 16.44
N ASP A 261 13.28 12.00 17.13
CA ASP A 261 13.31 12.06 18.59
C ASP A 261 11.91 11.76 19.17
N LEU A 262 10.87 12.05 18.39
CA LEU A 262 9.46 11.86 18.79
C LEU A 262 8.87 10.56 18.27
N LEU A 263 9.29 10.15 17.07
CA LEU A 263 8.69 9.07 16.30
C LEU A 263 9.70 8.00 15.88
N GLU A 264 9.21 6.78 15.76
CA GLU A 264 9.91 5.65 15.15
C GLU A 264 9.08 5.10 13.98
N LEU A 265 9.69 4.97 12.80
CA LEU A 265 9.02 4.45 11.61
C LEU A 265 8.76 2.95 11.78
N VAL A 266 7.50 2.54 11.68
CA VAL A 266 7.06 1.14 11.72
C VAL A 266 6.75 0.62 10.32
N HIS A 267 6.14 1.45 9.47
CA HIS A 267 5.81 1.10 8.10
C HIS A 267 5.92 2.34 7.18
N PRO A 268 6.49 2.23 5.98
CA PRO A 268 7.17 1.05 5.43
C PRO A 268 8.44 0.69 6.22
N GLU A 269 8.84 -0.58 6.18
CA GLU A 269 10.06 -1.08 6.83
C GLU A 269 11.30 -0.62 6.04
N VAL A 270 11.63 0.67 6.11
CA VAL A 270 12.77 1.31 5.43
C VAL A 270 13.49 2.24 6.40
N PRO A 271 14.75 2.63 6.15
CA PRO A 271 15.38 3.71 6.90
C PRO A 271 14.55 4.99 6.78
N PHE A 272 14.30 5.67 7.89
CA PHE A 272 13.55 6.93 7.86
C PHE A 272 14.48 8.09 7.46
N SER A 273 14.45 8.43 6.17
CA SER A 273 15.17 9.56 5.57
C SER A 273 14.30 10.28 4.54
N TYR A 274 14.69 11.48 4.12
CA TYR A 274 14.01 12.24 3.07
C TYR A 274 13.92 11.45 1.74
N GLU A 275 15.01 10.78 1.37
CA GLU A 275 15.09 9.96 0.16
C GLU A 275 14.10 8.80 0.23
N SER A 276 14.05 8.08 1.35
CA SER A 276 13.07 7.01 1.55
C SER A 276 11.64 7.54 1.43
N ILE A 277 11.33 8.69 2.02
CA ILE A 277 9.98 9.29 1.91
C ILE A 277 9.64 9.60 0.45
N LYS A 278 10.60 10.12 -0.33
CA LYS A 278 10.43 10.40 -1.75
C LYS A 278 10.24 9.14 -2.60
N TYR A 279 10.97 8.06 -2.28
CA TYR A 279 10.82 6.79 -2.98
C TYR A 279 9.48 6.12 -2.68
N TYR A 280 9.04 6.15 -1.42
CA TYR A 280 7.81 5.51 -0.93
C TYR A 280 6.66 6.51 -0.74
N LYS A 281 6.60 7.58 -1.55
CA LYS A 281 5.64 8.69 -1.39
C LYS A 281 4.16 8.26 -1.39
N ASN A 282 3.85 7.18 -2.12
CA ASN A 282 2.49 6.61 -2.23
C ASN A 282 2.16 5.61 -1.12
N SER A 283 3.17 5.17 -0.35
CA SER A 283 2.96 4.27 0.77
C SER A 283 2.27 4.99 1.93
N LEU A 284 1.47 4.23 2.69
CA LEU A 284 1.01 4.70 3.99
C LEU A 284 2.19 4.68 4.97
N PHE A 285 2.31 5.73 5.78
CA PHE A 285 3.33 5.81 6.81
C PHE A 285 2.72 5.57 8.18
N VAL A 286 3.27 4.62 8.91
CA VAL A 286 2.91 4.31 10.30
C VAL A 286 4.11 4.59 11.19
N PHE A 287 3.93 5.48 12.16
CA PHE A 287 4.93 5.79 13.16
C PHE A 287 4.47 5.39 14.54
N ARG A 288 5.40 4.94 15.36
CA ARG A 288 5.24 4.75 16.80
C ARG A 288 5.66 6.03 17.52
N LEU A 289 4.80 6.54 18.40
CA LEU A 289 5.14 7.62 19.32
C LEU A 289 6.04 7.09 20.44
N LYS A 290 7.17 7.75 20.67
CA LYS A 290 8.11 7.40 21.74
C LYS A 290 7.61 7.93 23.09
N GLY A 291 7.69 7.13 24.15
CA GLY A 291 7.36 7.54 25.53
C GLY A 291 5.87 7.72 25.85
N VAL A 292 4.96 7.28 24.97
CA VAL A 292 3.49 7.44 25.14
C VAL A 292 2.81 6.08 25.03
N GLY A 293 2.07 5.70 26.08
CA GLY A 293 1.43 4.37 26.19
C GLY A 293 2.20 3.38 27.08
N ASP A 294 3.30 3.81 27.69
CA ASP A 294 4.20 2.96 28.51
C ASP A 294 3.71 2.63 29.93
N ILE A 295 2.47 3.02 30.28
CA ILE A 295 2.13 3.25 31.70
C ILE A 295 1.06 2.30 32.26
N VAL A 296 0.47 1.38 31.48
CA VAL A 296 -0.74 0.66 31.98
C VAL A 296 -0.46 -0.71 32.61
N HIS A 297 0.71 -1.33 32.43
CA HIS A 297 1.10 -2.50 33.23
C HIS A 297 2.59 -2.51 33.55
N GLU A 298 2.95 -2.34 34.84
CA GLU A 298 4.28 -2.58 35.42
C GLU A 298 4.68 -4.08 35.41
N SER A 299 4.33 -4.82 34.38
CA SER A 299 4.87 -6.15 34.12
C SER A 299 5.94 -6.01 33.03
N ALA A 300 7.20 -6.13 33.43
CA ALA A 300 8.41 -6.04 32.62
C ALA A 300 8.54 -7.16 31.54
N ALA A 301 7.44 -7.62 30.96
CA ALA A 301 7.37 -8.78 30.08
C ALA A 301 6.48 -8.60 28.84
N ASP A 302 5.85 -7.44 28.63
CA ASP A 302 5.10 -7.17 27.39
C ASP A 302 5.41 -5.75 26.91
N ASP A 303 5.74 -5.62 25.63
CA ASP A 303 5.94 -4.34 24.93
C ASP A 303 4.86 -3.35 25.38
N ALA A 304 5.26 -2.24 25.99
CA ALA A 304 4.37 -1.13 26.24
C ALA A 304 3.51 -0.83 24.99
N LYS A 305 2.18 -0.77 25.16
CA LYS A 305 1.24 -0.60 24.05
C LYS A 305 1.28 0.85 23.56
N SER A 306 2.35 1.12 22.82
CA SER A 306 2.66 2.41 22.23
C SER A 306 1.54 2.92 21.31
N VAL A 307 1.38 4.24 21.26
CA VAL A 307 0.44 4.87 20.33
C VAL A 307 1.06 4.90 18.93
N LEU A 308 0.34 4.34 17.97
CA LEU A 308 0.71 4.38 16.56
C LEU A 308 -0.06 5.50 15.86
N LEU A 309 0.62 6.27 15.02
CA LEU A 309 0.03 7.23 14.08
C LEU A 309 0.11 6.64 12.69
N LYS A 310 -0.98 6.72 11.91
CA LYS A 310 -1.07 6.27 10.52
C LYS A 310 -1.49 7.45 9.65
N GLY A 311 -0.82 7.63 8.53
CA GLY A 311 -1.05 8.77 7.65
C GLY A 311 -0.31 8.69 6.33
N SER A 312 -0.30 9.80 5.61
CA SER A 312 0.44 9.96 4.36
C SER A 312 1.36 11.17 4.42
N MET A 313 2.38 11.17 3.56
CA MET A 313 3.33 12.26 3.42
C MET A 313 2.88 13.17 2.27
N VAL A 314 2.83 14.47 2.52
CA VAL A 314 2.49 15.49 1.53
C VAL A 314 3.66 16.44 1.40
N PHE A 315 4.23 16.52 0.20
CA PHE A 315 5.27 17.50 -0.12
C PHE A 315 4.61 18.87 -0.33
N ILE A 316 5.07 19.89 0.38
CA ILE A 316 4.55 21.26 0.31
C ILE A 316 5.68 22.24 0.00
N ASP A 317 5.32 23.45 -0.45
CA ASP A 317 6.26 24.50 -0.86
C ASP A 317 7.32 23.96 -1.83
N GLU A 318 6.86 23.36 -2.94
CA GLU A 318 7.70 22.77 -3.98
C GLU A 318 8.66 21.67 -3.46
N GLY A 319 8.31 21.02 -2.34
CA GLY A 319 9.07 19.93 -1.74
C GLY A 319 10.14 20.39 -0.74
N LYS A 320 10.14 21.68 -0.36
CA LYS A 320 10.98 22.19 0.75
C LYS A 320 10.58 21.62 2.10
N TYR A 321 9.30 21.26 2.28
CA TYR A 321 8.83 20.66 3.52
C TYR A 321 7.98 19.43 3.25
N ILE A 322 7.94 18.55 4.26
CA ILE A 322 7.10 17.37 4.28
C ILE A 322 6.09 17.54 5.40
N LEU A 323 4.81 17.41 5.06
CA LEU A 323 3.70 17.36 5.99
C LEU A 323 3.22 15.91 6.12
N TYR A 324 3.45 15.33 7.30
CA TYR A 324 2.85 14.06 7.67
C TYR A 324 1.43 14.30 8.22
N MET A 325 0.43 14.01 7.38
CA MET A 325 -0.98 14.09 7.73
C MET A 325 -1.44 12.73 8.26
N CYS A 326 -1.76 12.66 9.55
CA CYS A 326 -2.01 11.40 10.22
C CYS A 326 -3.09 11.47 11.30
N SER A 327 -3.48 10.28 11.73
CA SER A 327 -4.43 10.03 12.82
C SER A 327 -3.96 8.84 13.65
N VAL A 328 -4.54 8.65 14.83
CA VAL A 328 -4.27 7.46 15.65
C VAL A 328 -4.67 6.18 14.93
N ASN A 329 -3.79 5.18 14.93
CA ASN A 329 -4.03 3.90 14.27
C ASN A 329 -4.73 2.92 15.23
N VAL A 330 -6.04 3.12 15.43
CA VAL A 330 -6.87 2.32 16.34
C VAL A 330 -8.16 1.91 15.63
N THR A 331 -8.62 0.68 15.82
CA THR A 331 -9.83 0.16 15.16
C THR A 331 -10.89 -0.37 16.11
N THR A 332 -10.57 -0.52 17.40
CA THR A 332 -11.51 -1.06 18.41
C THR A 332 -11.51 -0.23 19.69
N VAL A 333 -12.60 -0.29 20.45
CA VAL A 333 -12.70 0.36 21.77
C VAL A 333 -11.68 -0.21 22.76
N ARG A 334 -11.39 -1.51 22.67
CA ARG A 334 -10.37 -2.16 23.50
C ARG A 334 -8.99 -1.54 23.28
N GLU A 335 -8.58 -1.35 22.03
CA GLU A 335 -7.30 -0.71 21.68
C GLU A 335 -7.22 0.74 22.18
N LEU A 336 -8.33 1.49 22.19
CA LEU A 336 -8.36 2.83 22.79
C LEU A 336 -8.03 2.77 24.28
N ILE A 337 -8.72 1.91 25.04
CA ILE A 337 -8.51 1.75 26.49
C ILE A 337 -7.07 1.30 26.78
N GLU A 338 -6.59 0.29 26.05
CA GLU A 338 -5.26 -0.27 26.22
C GLU A 338 -4.13 0.75 25.98
N ARG A 339 -4.38 1.77 25.16
CA ARG A 339 -3.43 2.85 24.84
C ARG A 339 -3.73 4.17 25.57
N ASN A 340 -4.67 4.15 26.51
CA ASN A 340 -5.15 5.33 27.24
C ASN A 340 -5.61 6.49 26.32
N LEU A 341 -6.28 6.13 25.23
CA LEU A 341 -6.87 7.04 24.26
C LEU A 341 -8.38 7.12 24.44
N HIS A 342 -8.95 8.26 24.07
CA HIS A 342 -10.38 8.51 24.11
C HIS A 342 -10.90 8.85 22.72
N LEU A 343 -12.20 8.60 22.48
CA LEU A 343 -12.84 9.03 21.24
C LEU A 343 -12.70 10.55 21.01
N SER A 344 -12.68 11.35 22.07
CA SER A 344 -12.50 12.80 22.01
C SER A 344 -11.12 13.25 21.52
N ASP A 345 -10.13 12.35 21.52
CA ASP A 345 -8.79 12.68 21.02
C ASP A 345 -8.76 12.71 19.48
N MET A 346 -9.72 12.05 18.82
CA MET A 346 -9.91 12.09 17.36
C MET A 346 -10.90 13.19 16.95
N GLN A 347 -10.59 13.85 15.84
CA GLN A 347 -11.46 14.87 15.26
C GLN A 347 -12.75 14.26 14.70
N ARG A 348 -13.82 15.04 14.64
CA ARG A 348 -15.13 14.53 14.18
C ARG A 348 -15.15 14.11 12.70
N HIS A 349 -14.28 14.70 11.88
CA HIS A 349 -14.14 14.35 10.47
C HIS A 349 -13.18 13.18 10.24
N ASP A 350 -12.52 12.69 11.30
CA ASP A 350 -11.62 11.54 11.21
C ASP A 350 -12.44 10.25 11.10
N GLY A 351 -12.37 9.60 9.94
CA GLY A 351 -13.11 8.36 9.67
C GLY A 351 -12.75 7.21 10.61
N THR A 352 -11.59 7.25 11.27
CA THR A 352 -11.19 6.26 12.29
C THR A 352 -12.21 6.20 13.43
N ARG A 353 -12.82 7.34 13.77
CA ARG A 353 -13.86 7.43 14.79
C ARG A 353 -15.08 6.59 14.43
N ASP A 354 -15.55 6.69 13.19
CA ASP A 354 -16.71 5.95 12.70
C ASP A 354 -16.41 4.45 12.63
N VAL A 355 -15.20 4.09 12.18
CA VAL A 355 -14.74 2.69 12.14
C VAL A 355 -14.78 2.04 13.52
N ILE A 356 -14.29 2.72 14.57
CA ILE A 356 -14.31 2.20 15.94
C ILE A 356 -15.75 1.96 16.41
N MET A 357 -16.65 2.92 16.15
CA MET A 357 -18.07 2.80 16.53
C MET A 357 -18.78 1.68 15.75
N LEU A 358 -18.53 1.55 14.45
CA LEU A 358 -19.08 0.48 13.61
C LEU A 358 -18.59 -0.90 14.04
N ASN A 359 -17.30 -1.03 14.35
CA ASN A 359 -16.73 -2.29 14.85
C ASN A 359 -17.35 -2.68 16.19
N GLN A 360 -17.50 -1.74 17.12
CA GLN A 360 -18.18 -1.99 18.38
C GLN A 360 -19.64 -2.41 18.17
N SER A 361 -20.36 -1.74 17.27
CA SER A 361 -21.74 -2.09 16.92
C SER A 361 -21.84 -3.51 16.38
N ARG A 362 -20.94 -3.90 15.47
CA ARG A 362 -20.87 -5.26 14.92
C ARG A 362 -20.59 -6.30 16.00
N MET A 363 -19.66 -6.04 16.92
CA MET A 363 -19.36 -6.94 18.04
C MET A 363 -20.59 -7.13 18.94
N SER A 364 -21.26 -6.04 19.32
CA SER A 364 -22.46 -6.12 20.15
C SER A 364 -23.61 -6.87 19.46
N GLN A 365 -23.76 -6.76 18.14
CA GLN A 365 -24.75 -7.55 17.39
C GLN A 365 -24.45 -9.05 17.38
N VAL A 366 -23.18 -9.43 17.39
CA VAL A 366 -22.77 -10.84 17.47
C VAL A 366 -23.07 -11.41 18.86
N GLU A 367 -22.84 -10.65 19.93
CA GLU A 367 -23.13 -11.08 21.31
C GLU A 367 -24.63 -11.21 21.62
N LEU A 368 -25.49 -10.53 20.86
CA LEU A 368 -26.94 -10.63 20.98
C LEU A 368 -27.54 -11.85 20.27
N LYS A 369 -26.77 -12.58 19.48
CA LYS A 369 -27.17 -13.83 18.81
C LYS A 369 -26.63 -15.02 19.58
#